data_AF-A0A946QLR9-F1
#
_entry.id   AF-A0A946QLR9-F1
#
_cell.length_a   1.000
_cell.length_b   1.000
_cell.length_c   1.000
_cell.angle_alpha   90.00
_cell.angle_beta   90.00
_cell.angle_gamma   90.00
#
_symmetry.space_group_name_H-M   'P 1'
#
loop_
_entity.id
_entity.type
_entity.pdbx_description
1 polymer ?
#
loop_
_entity_poly.entity_id
_entity_poly.type
_entity_poly.pdbx_seq_one_letter_code
_entity_poly.pdbx_strand_id
1 'polypeptide(L)'
;QQLPILRGLIALYLESGDREALEERAAYQFRLLGSGLPPFEEGELKAALEFFDVTLDVLMDVEWGPRGRELLRFHDRFDDMTAAVCQDPAVSSQWCQPFTFRLAGFYYVLEFKLEVLVDDQRFERTFSDPEWSSLEREPRLEALQRRLMSKGEDLFEQLLSVAPAQHDALSALADWRWFYRQKTRALALYEQACQMHPGRFEKPGALPEYPALGRLMLPDPGPPVTQVTLSVTDRGVAKDVVVTASNSPSDDRAGAKLKRLLRNTAFRPALRNCVEPVALSPLVMEVVLTQ
;
A
#
# COMPACT_ATOMS: atom_id res chain seq x y z
N GLN A 1 21.50 -26.62 -2.91
CA GLN A 1 21.04 -27.05 -4.25
C GLN A 1 19.55 -26.80 -4.51
N GLN A 2 18.69 -26.67 -3.48
CA GLN A 2 17.25 -26.42 -3.66
C GLN A 2 16.88 -24.97 -4.02
N LEU A 3 17.63 -23.96 -3.54
CA LEU A 3 17.31 -22.55 -3.74
C LEU A 3 17.20 -22.11 -5.22
N PRO A 4 18.10 -22.49 -6.15
CA PRO A 4 17.94 -22.12 -7.56
C PRO A 4 16.68 -22.70 -8.21
N ILE A 5 16.29 -23.92 -7.82
CA ILE A 5 15.07 -24.57 -8.31
C ILE A 5 13.84 -23.84 -7.79
N LEU A 6 13.83 -23.47 -6.50
CA LEU A 6 12.75 -22.70 -5.89
C LEU A 6 12.58 -21.34 -6.56
N ARG A 7 13.68 -20.63 -6.83
CA ARG A 7 13.63 -19.35 -7.55
C ARG A 7 13.06 -19.50 -8.97
N GLY A 8 13.42 -20.58 -9.66
CA GLY A 8 12.82 -20.92 -10.95
C GLY A 8 11.32 -21.19 -10.86
N LEU A 9 10.87 -21.89 -9.82
CA LEU A 9 9.43 -22.14 -9.58
C LEU A 9 8.68 -20.85 -9.24
N ILE A 10 9.23 -19.97 -8.40
CA ILE A 10 8.64 -18.66 -8.08
C ILE A 10 8.45 -17.84 -9.36
N ALA A 11 9.46 -17.79 -10.23
CA ALA A 11 9.36 -17.10 -11.52
C ALA A 11 8.26 -17.70 -12.40
N LEU A 12 8.17 -19.03 -12.48
CA LEU A 12 7.13 -19.72 -13.25
C LEU A 12 5.71 -19.46 -12.72
N TYR A 13 5.51 -19.47 -11.41
CA TYR A 13 4.19 -19.18 -10.82
C TYR A 13 3.80 -17.70 -10.98
N LEU A 14 4.79 -16.80 -10.92
CA LEU A 14 4.58 -15.40 -11.27
C LEU A 14 4.20 -15.25 -12.75
N GLU A 15 4.80 -16.01 -13.66
CA GLU A 15 4.45 -16.04 -15.09
C GLU A 15 3.06 -16.64 -15.36
N SER A 16 2.67 -17.68 -14.62
CA SER A 16 1.40 -18.37 -14.83
C SER A 16 0.20 -17.68 -14.18
N GLY A 17 0.42 -16.70 -13.32
CA GLY A 17 -0.63 -16.02 -12.55
C GLY A 17 -1.20 -16.85 -11.40
N ASP A 18 -0.56 -17.95 -11.02
CA ASP A 18 -0.99 -18.80 -9.92
C ASP A 18 -0.49 -18.22 -8.58
N ARG A 19 -1.25 -17.26 -8.06
CA ARG A 19 -0.89 -16.44 -6.89
C ARG A 19 -0.84 -17.27 -5.60
N GLU A 20 -1.72 -18.26 -5.45
CA GLU A 20 -1.70 -19.15 -4.27
C GLU A 20 -0.44 -20.02 -4.27
N ALA A 21 -0.10 -20.64 -5.41
CA ALA A 21 1.12 -21.42 -5.51
C ALA A 21 2.37 -20.54 -5.35
N LEU A 22 2.35 -19.29 -5.83
CA LEU A 22 3.41 -18.32 -5.63
C LEU A 22 3.63 -18.03 -4.13
N GLU A 23 2.57 -17.79 -3.36
CA GLU A 23 2.63 -17.59 -1.90
C GLU A 23 3.23 -18.79 -1.19
N GLU A 24 2.78 -20.00 -1.53
CA GLU A 24 3.32 -21.23 -0.92
C GLU A 24 4.82 -21.41 -1.16
N ARG A 25 5.30 -21.11 -2.38
CA ARG A 25 6.73 -21.20 -2.71
C ARG A 25 7.55 -20.11 -2.04
N ALA A 26 7.05 -18.87 -2.00
CA ALA A 26 7.70 -17.79 -1.28
C ALA A 26 7.80 -18.10 0.22
N ALA A 27 6.73 -18.61 0.83
CA ALA A 27 6.72 -19.05 2.23
C ALA A 27 7.69 -20.21 2.51
N TYR A 28 7.86 -21.13 1.55
CA TYR A 28 8.86 -22.20 1.68
C TYR A 28 10.29 -21.67 1.58
N GLN A 29 10.58 -20.76 0.63
CA GLN A 29 11.89 -20.10 0.52
C GLN A 29 12.22 -19.34 1.81
N PHE A 30 11.27 -18.56 2.33
CA PHE A 30 11.41 -17.82 3.57
C PHE A 30 11.73 -18.74 4.77
N ARG A 31 11.04 -19.88 4.88
CA ARG A 31 11.33 -20.88 5.93
C ARG A 31 12.72 -21.49 5.80
N LEU A 32 13.16 -21.78 4.58
CA LEU A 32 14.48 -22.36 4.30
C LEU A 32 15.61 -21.38 4.65
N LEU A 33 15.37 -20.08 4.52
CA LEU A 33 16.31 -18.99 4.79
C LEU A 33 16.10 -18.38 6.18
N GLY A 34 15.90 -19.21 7.19
CA GLY A 34 15.92 -18.76 8.60
C GLY A 34 14.62 -18.17 9.14
N SER A 35 13.56 -18.05 8.32
CA SER A 35 12.25 -17.52 8.75
C SER A 35 12.29 -16.10 9.33
N GLY A 36 13.28 -15.30 8.93
CA GLY A 36 13.43 -13.92 9.38
C GLY A 36 13.81 -13.77 10.84
N LEU A 37 14.54 -14.74 11.41
CA LEU A 37 15.11 -14.66 12.75
C LEU A 37 16.57 -14.18 12.68
N PRO A 38 17.08 -13.46 13.69
CA PRO A 38 18.48 -13.08 13.74
C PRO A 38 19.40 -14.30 13.93
N PRO A 39 20.67 -14.23 13.49
CA PRO A 39 21.34 -13.08 12.89
C PRO A 39 20.85 -12.79 11.48
N PHE A 40 20.68 -11.51 11.14
CA PHE A 40 20.10 -11.10 9.86
C PHE A 40 21.15 -11.09 8.73
N GLU A 41 21.12 -12.10 7.89
CA GLU A 41 21.92 -12.14 6.66
C GLU A 41 21.15 -11.49 5.49
N GLU A 42 21.87 -10.83 4.57
CA GLU A 42 21.27 -10.11 3.44
C GLU A 42 20.33 -11.00 2.60
N GLY A 43 20.70 -12.27 2.38
CA GLY A 43 19.87 -13.21 1.62
C GLY A 43 18.55 -13.55 2.31
N GLU A 44 18.52 -13.59 3.64
CA GLU A 44 17.34 -13.89 4.44
C GLU A 44 16.38 -12.70 4.47
N LEU A 45 16.93 -11.48 4.64
CA LEU A 45 16.16 -10.24 4.58
C LEU A 45 15.51 -10.04 3.21
N LYS A 46 16.23 -10.31 2.12
CA LYS A 46 15.66 -10.26 0.76
C LYS A 46 14.52 -11.25 0.58
N ALA A 47 14.71 -12.50 1.00
CA ALA A 47 13.67 -13.51 0.88
C ALA A 47 12.43 -13.20 1.73
N ALA A 48 12.61 -12.54 2.86
CA ALA A 48 11.50 -12.06 3.68
C ALA A 48 10.72 -10.92 3.00
N LEU A 49 11.41 -9.94 2.40
CA LEU A 49 10.75 -8.90 1.63
C LEU A 49 9.99 -9.46 0.42
N GLU A 50 10.58 -10.42 -0.31
CA GLU A 50 9.93 -11.13 -1.41
C GLU A 50 8.65 -11.85 -0.94
N PHE A 51 8.74 -12.56 0.18
CA PHE A 51 7.57 -13.20 0.79
C PHE A 51 6.50 -12.18 1.16
N PHE A 52 6.88 -11.04 1.74
CA PHE A 52 5.94 -9.98 2.09
C PHE A 52 5.26 -9.36 0.87
N ASP A 53 6.01 -9.12 -0.20
CA ASP A 53 5.47 -8.59 -1.46
C ASP A 53 4.45 -9.56 -2.07
N VAL A 54 4.77 -10.86 -2.10
CA VAL A 54 3.85 -11.90 -2.59
C VAL A 54 2.59 -11.99 -1.74
N THR A 55 2.73 -12.03 -0.42
CA THR A 55 1.57 -12.09 0.49
C THR A 55 0.69 -10.84 0.33
N LEU A 56 1.27 -9.64 0.27
CA LEU A 56 0.48 -8.42 0.00
C LEU A 56 -0.28 -8.49 -1.33
N ASP A 57 0.38 -9.00 -2.37
CA ASP A 57 -0.21 -9.14 -3.70
C ASP A 57 -1.40 -10.11 -3.71
N VAL A 58 -1.27 -11.25 -3.01
CA VAL A 58 -2.33 -12.25 -2.84
C VAL A 58 -3.49 -11.69 -2.00
N LEU A 59 -3.17 -10.98 -0.92
CA LEU A 59 -4.16 -10.41 -0.01
C LEU A 59 -5.07 -9.36 -0.68
N MET A 60 -4.62 -8.73 -1.75
CA MET A 60 -5.47 -7.84 -2.54
C MET A 60 -6.56 -8.58 -3.34
N ASP A 61 -6.40 -9.87 -3.66
CA ASP A 61 -7.35 -10.65 -4.47
C ASP A 61 -8.27 -11.56 -3.66
N VAL A 62 -7.73 -12.18 -2.62
CA VAL A 62 -8.43 -13.24 -1.88
C VAL A 62 -9.55 -12.70 -0.99
N GLU A 63 -10.58 -13.52 -0.79
CA GLU A 63 -11.59 -13.28 0.23
C GLU A 63 -11.01 -13.51 1.63
N TRP A 64 -11.25 -12.59 2.57
CA TRP A 64 -10.65 -12.70 3.90
C TRP A 64 -11.56 -13.31 4.96
N GLY A 65 -12.86 -13.40 4.68
CA GLY A 65 -13.87 -13.90 5.62
C GLY A 65 -13.42 -15.14 6.40
N PRO A 66 -13.03 -16.25 5.75
CA PRO A 66 -12.56 -17.45 6.43
C PRO A 66 -11.08 -17.39 6.89
N ARG A 67 -10.32 -16.38 6.47
CA ARG A 67 -8.85 -16.27 6.66
C ARG A 67 -8.45 -15.34 7.82
N GLY A 68 -9.37 -14.88 8.67
CA GLY A 68 -9.07 -13.92 9.76
C GLY A 68 -7.87 -14.30 10.64
N ARG A 69 -7.76 -15.57 11.05
CA ARG A 69 -6.60 -16.06 11.83
C ARG A 69 -5.30 -16.07 11.04
N GLU A 70 -5.38 -16.29 9.74
CA GLU A 70 -4.22 -16.27 8.87
C GLU A 70 -3.71 -14.86 8.64
N LEU A 71 -4.61 -13.90 8.40
CA LEU A 71 -4.29 -12.47 8.36
C LEU A 71 -3.58 -12.01 9.63
N LEU A 72 -4.08 -12.40 10.79
CA LEU A 72 -3.44 -12.05 12.07
C LEU A 72 -2.05 -12.67 12.19
N ARG A 73 -1.84 -13.91 11.70
CA ARG A 73 -0.51 -14.52 11.68
C ARG A 73 0.45 -13.81 10.74
N PHE A 74 -0.01 -13.37 9.57
CA PHE A 74 0.79 -12.56 8.65
C PHE A 74 1.10 -11.20 9.26
N HIS A 75 0.10 -10.53 9.82
CA HIS A 75 0.29 -9.27 10.56
C HIS A 75 1.37 -9.42 11.64
N ASP A 76 1.22 -10.38 12.56
CA ASP A 76 2.14 -10.56 13.67
C ASP A 76 3.56 -10.85 13.15
N ARG A 77 3.69 -11.63 12.07
CA ARG A 77 4.98 -11.88 11.42
C ARG A 77 5.61 -10.63 10.81
N PHE A 78 4.85 -9.80 10.10
CA PHE A 78 5.34 -8.56 9.51
C PHE A 78 5.74 -7.55 10.60
N ASP A 79 4.93 -7.44 11.65
CA ASP A 79 5.13 -6.56 12.80
C ASP A 79 6.40 -6.94 13.56
N ASP A 80 6.52 -8.20 13.98
CA ASP A 80 7.68 -8.70 14.73
C ASP A 80 8.99 -8.54 13.95
N MET A 81 8.97 -8.88 12.66
CA MET A 81 10.18 -8.82 11.84
C MET A 81 10.59 -7.37 11.54
N THR A 82 9.63 -6.49 11.25
CA THR A 82 9.90 -5.05 11.06
C THR A 82 10.49 -4.45 12.33
N ALA A 83 9.91 -4.76 13.50
CA ALA A 83 10.42 -4.30 14.78
C ALA A 83 11.86 -4.77 15.02
N ALA A 84 12.14 -6.06 14.82
CA ALA A 84 13.47 -6.63 15.03
C ALA A 84 14.53 -6.04 14.09
N VAL A 85 14.20 -5.89 12.80
CA VAL A 85 15.12 -5.30 11.80
C VAL A 85 15.40 -3.82 12.08
N CYS A 86 14.38 -3.05 12.44
CA CYS A 86 14.54 -1.62 12.75
C CYS A 86 15.30 -1.38 14.07
N GLN A 87 15.23 -2.32 15.03
CA GLN A 87 15.93 -2.23 16.31
C GLN A 87 17.38 -2.72 16.25
N ASP A 88 17.75 -3.55 15.26
CA ASP A 88 19.11 -4.05 15.10
C ASP A 88 20.00 -3.00 14.41
N PRO A 89 20.99 -2.40 15.11
CA PRO A 89 21.86 -1.37 14.53
C PRO A 89 22.72 -1.87 13.36
N ALA A 90 22.95 -3.18 13.25
CA ALA A 90 23.77 -3.75 12.18
C ALA A 90 23.08 -3.67 10.80
N VAL A 91 21.75 -3.68 10.78
CA VAL A 91 20.96 -3.75 9.53
C VAL A 91 19.93 -2.64 9.37
N SER A 92 19.54 -1.95 10.44
CA SER A 92 18.43 -0.99 10.44
C SER A 92 18.57 0.13 9.39
N SER A 93 19.78 0.66 9.20
CA SER A 93 20.06 1.75 8.26
C SER A 93 19.69 1.43 6.80
N GLN A 94 19.79 0.17 6.39
CA GLN A 94 19.47 -0.29 5.04
C GLN A 94 18.09 -0.92 4.95
N TRP A 95 17.68 -1.65 5.98
CA TRP A 95 16.55 -2.57 5.89
C TRP A 95 15.29 -2.07 6.60
N CYS A 96 15.38 -1.13 7.54
CA CYS A 96 14.18 -0.68 8.27
C CYS A 96 13.10 -0.13 7.33
N GLN A 97 13.45 0.78 6.41
CA GLN A 97 12.47 1.34 5.46
C GLN A 97 11.77 0.26 4.60
N PRO A 98 12.49 -0.65 3.90
CA PRO A 98 11.83 -1.71 3.13
C PRO A 98 10.80 -2.53 3.91
N PHE A 99 11.10 -2.90 5.16
CA PHE A 99 10.20 -3.67 6.03
C PHE A 99 9.01 -2.82 6.51
N THR A 100 9.27 -1.61 7.00
CA THR A 100 8.23 -0.64 7.38
C THR A 100 7.24 -0.41 6.24
N PHE A 101 7.73 -0.27 5.01
CA PHE A 101 6.88 -0.02 3.85
C PHE A 101 5.98 -1.23 3.52
N ARG A 102 6.44 -2.48 3.69
CA ARG A 102 5.56 -3.63 3.47
C ARG A 102 4.50 -3.78 4.56
N LEU A 103 4.87 -3.55 5.82
CA LEU A 103 3.89 -3.56 6.92
C LEU A 103 2.87 -2.42 6.77
N ALA A 104 3.30 -1.22 6.38
CA ALA A 104 2.38 -0.13 6.09
C ALA A 104 1.47 -0.44 4.89
N GLY A 105 2.00 -1.09 3.85
CA GLY A 105 1.21 -1.61 2.74
C GLY A 105 0.11 -2.56 3.21
N PHE A 106 0.42 -3.46 4.15
CA PHE A 106 -0.56 -4.34 4.78
C PHE A 106 -1.65 -3.53 5.50
N TYR A 107 -1.28 -2.49 6.26
CA TYR A 107 -2.24 -1.61 6.94
C TYR A 107 -3.14 -0.84 5.97
N TYR A 108 -2.61 -0.35 4.85
CA TYR A 108 -3.45 0.26 3.82
C TYR A 108 -4.41 -0.75 3.18
N VAL A 109 -3.96 -1.98 2.88
CA VAL A 109 -4.84 -3.02 2.36
C VAL A 109 -5.94 -3.37 3.37
N LEU A 110 -5.60 -3.48 4.67
CA LEU A 110 -6.60 -3.65 5.73
C LEU A 110 -7.63 -2.50 5.71
N GLU A 111 -7.20 -1.24 5.66
CA GLU A 111 -8.12 -0.09 5.60
C GLU A 111 -9.02 -0.12 4.35
N PHE A 112 -8.46 -0.39 3.17
CA PHE A 112 -9.23 -0.45 1.92
C PHE A 112 -10.21 -1.62 1.85
N LYS A 113 -9.89 -2.77 2.45
CA LYS A 113 -10.73 -3.98 2.43
C LYS A 113 -11.73 -4.04 3.60
N LEU A 114 -11.44 -3.39 4.74
CA LEU A 114 -12.25 -3.47 5.97
C LEU A 114 -13.19 -2.28 6.20
N GLU A 115 -13.50 -1.43 5.21
CA GLU A 115 -14.43 -0.29 5.35
C GLU A 115 -15.85 -0.65 5.86
N VAL A 116 -16.15 -1.93 6.11
CA VAL A 116 -17.43 -2.43 6.62
C VAL A 116 -17.59 -2.36 8.16
N LEU A 117 -16.52 -2.14 8.95
CA LEU A 117 -16.56 -2.49 10.39
C LEU A 117 -16.77 -1.33 11.39
N VAL A 118 -16.89 -0.08 10.95
CA VAL A 118 -17.20 1.02 11.88
C VAL A 118 -18.28 1.93 11.31
N ASP A 119 -19.47 1.86 11.90
CA ASP A 119 -20.49 2.92 11.82
C ASP A 119 -20.02 4.12 12.67
N ASP A 120 -18.89 4.72 12.26
CA ASP A 120 -18.43 6.01 12.77
C ASP A 120 -18.94 7.07 11.79
N GLN A 121 -19.74 8.03 12.27
CA GLN A 121 -20.23 9.17 11.48
C GLN A 121 -19.10 10.01 10.85
N ARG A 122 -17.83 9.74 11.21
CA ARG A 122 -16.64 10.32 10.60
C ARG A 122 -16.32 9.74 9.21
N PHE A 123 -16.76 8.53 8.88
CA PHE A 123 -16.43 7.79 7.65
C PHE A 123 -17.67 7.34 6.87
N GLU A 124 -18.64 8.23 6.68
CA GLU A 124 -19.75 7.90 5.79
C GLU A 124 -19.27 7.70 4.33
N ARG A 125 -19.39 6.43 3.91
CA ARG A 125 -19.45 5.89 2.54
C ARG A 125 -18.13 5.72 1.80
N THR A 126 -17.50 4.58 2.01
CA THR A 126 -16.74 3.89 0.95
C THR A 126 -16.79 2.38 1.21
N PHE A 127 -16.85 1.61 0.12
CA PHE A 127 -17.03 0.13 0.02
C PHE A 127 -17.78 -0.60 1.15
N SER A 128 -19.10 -0.68 1.02
CA SER A 128 -19.86 -1.79 1.60
C SER A 128 -19.94 -2.92 0.57
N ASP A 129 -19.09 -3.94 0.74
CA ASP A 129 -19.22 -5.19 0.01
C ASP A 129 -20.21 -6.11 0.76
N PRO A 130 -21.38 -6.44 0.18
CA PRO A 130 -22.46 -7.17 0.88
C PRO A 130 -22.06 -8.57 1.37
N GLU A 131 -21.05 -9.19 0.76
CA GLU A 131 -20.56 -10.54 1.12
C GLU A 131 -19.90 -10.58 2.52
N TRP A 132 -19.58 -9.42 3.11
CA TRP A 132 -18.95 -9.30 4.43
C TRP A 132 -19.94 -9.20 5.58
N SER A 133 -21.24 -9.07 5.30
CA SER A 133 -22.26 -8.87 6.33
C SER A 133 -22.54 -10.11 7.19
N SER A 134 -21.94 -11.26 6.88
CA SER A 134 -22.25 -12.53 7.54
C SER A 134 -21.07 -13.48 7.64
N LEU A 135 -20.07 -13.20 8.50
CA LEU A 135 -19.13 -14.24 8.95
C LEU A 135 -18.71 -13.99 10.40
N GLU A 136 -18.58 -15.08 11.16
CA GLU A 136 -18.21 -15.12 12.57
C GLU A 136 -16.96 -14.26 12.81
N ARG A 137 -17.17 -13.13 13.49
CA ARG A 137 -16.21 -12.03 13.67
C ARG A 137 -15.02 -12.51 14.49
N GLU A 138 -13.82 -12.49 13.90
CA GLU A 138 -12.57 -12.68 14.66
C GLU A 138 -12.28 -11.37 15.44
N PRO A 139 -12.54 -11.30 16.76
CA PRO A 139 -12.54 -10.03 17.50
C PRO A 139 -11.17 -9.34 17.54
N ARG A 140 -10.10 -10.11 17.35
CA ARG A 140 -8.73 -9.60 17.26
C ARG A 140 -8.49 -8.77 16.01
N LEU A 141 -9.13 -9.10 14.89
CA LEU A 141 -8.99 -8.33 13.64
C LEU A 141 -9.70 -6.98 13.75
N GLU A 142 -10.89 -6.94 14.35
CA GLU A 142 -11.59 -5.68 14.67
C GLU A 142 -10.77 -4.79 15.61
N ALA A 143 -10.16 -5.40 16.65
CA ALA A 143 -9.31 -4.68 17.58
C ALA A 143 -8.05 -4.12 16.89
N LEU A 144 -7.47 -4.87 15.95
CA LEU A 144 -6.37 -4.39 15.12
C LEU A 144 -6.80 -3.19 14.27
N GLN A 145 -7.92 -3.30 13.56
CA GLN A 145 -8.45 -2.23 12.71
C GLN A 145 -8.63 -0.92 13.47
N ARG A 146 -9.27 -0.96 14.65
CA ARG A 146 -9.48 0.23 15.50
C ARG A 146 -8.19 0.92 15.93
N ARG A 147 -7.05 0.22 15.86
CA ARG A 147 -5.73 0.71 16.25
C ARG A 147 -4.83 0.98 15.05
N LEU A 148 -5.30 0.77 13.81
CA LEU A 148 -4.45 0.94 12.62
C LEU A 148 -3.87 2.33 12.55
N MET A 149 -4.70 3.36 12.74
CA MET A 149 -4.25 4.75 12.75
C MET A 149 -3.02 4.97 13.64
N SER A 150 -3.09 4.54 14.92
CA SER A 150 -1.96 4.72 15.85
C SER A 150 -0.80 3.80 15.50
N LYS A 151 -1.06 2.53 15.14
CA LYS A 151 -0.01 1.58 14.73
C LYS A 151 0.78 2.07 13.52
N GLY A 152 0.12 2.64 12.52
CA GLY A 152 0.78 3.22 11.36
C GLY A 152 1.57 4.50 11.69
N GLU A 153 1.06 5.36 12.57
CA GLU A 153 1.84 6.51 13.08
C GLU A 153 3.10 6.04 13.79
N ASP A 154 2.98 5.13 14.76
CA ASP A 154 4.10 4.57 15.52
C ASP A 154 5.14 3.92 14.60
N LEU A 155 4.67 3.17 13.59
CA LEU A 155 5.51 2.50 12.60
C LEU A 155 6.37 3.50 11.80
N PHE A 156 5.78 4.57 11.29
CA PHE A 156 6.54 5.57 10.52
C PHE A 156 7.38 6.49 11.41
N GLU A 157 6.93 6.78 12.64
CA GLU A 157 7.74 7.50 13.62
C GLU A 157 8.98 6.69 14.03
N GLN A 158 8.86 5.37 14.17
CA GLN A 158 10.01 4.48 14.35
C GLN A 158 10.96 4.54 13.15
N LEU A 159 10.45 4.50 11.91
CA LEU A 159 11.29 4.67 10.73
C LEU A 159 12.04 6.01 10.74
N LEU A 160 11.36 7.11 11.08
CA LEU A 160 11.98 8.43 11.20
C LEU A 160 13.01 8.51 12.34
N SER A 161 12.93 7.67 13.37
CA SER A 161 13.98 7.58 14.39
C SER A 161 15.29 7.01 13.83
N VAL A 162 15.20 6.12 12.82
CA VAL A 162 16.36 5.53 12.13
C VAL A 162 16.82 6.43 10.98
N ALA A 163 15.90 7.05 10.25
CA ALA A 163 16.18 7.90 9.09
C ALA A 163 15.42 9.25 9.15
N PRO A 164 15.83 10.19 10.04
CA PRO A 164 15.06 11.41 10.34
C PRO A 164 14.87 12.39 9.17
N ALA A 165 15.82 12.40 8.24
CA ALA A 165 15.84 13.32 7.11
C ALA A 165 15.64 12.60 5.77
N GLN A 166 14.91 11.48 5.80
CA GLN A 166 14.58 10.74 4.59
C GLN A 166 13.23 11.19 4.04
N HIS A 167 13.24 11.64 2.78
CA HIS A 167 12.05 12.08 2.05
C HIS A 167 10.91 11.06 2.10
N ASP A 168 11.20 9.80 1.78
CA ASP A 168 10.18 8.77 1.64
C ASP A 168 9.52 8.46 2.99
N ALA A 169 10.30 8.45 4.08
CA ALA A 169 9.78 8.25 5.43
C ALA A 169 8.87 9.42 5.88
N LEU A 170 9.29 10.66 5.64
CA LEU A 170 8.47 11.85 5.93
C LEU A 170 7.19 11.86 5.11
N SER A 171 7.29 11.54 3.82
CA SER A 171 6.15 11.48 2.91
C SER A 171 5.19 10.38 3.32
N ALA A 172 5.67 9.20 3.72
CA ALA A 172 4.81 8.11 4.17
C ALA A 172 4.03 8.45 5.45
N LEU A 173 4.67 9.05 6.46
CA LEU A 173 3.96 9.52 7.65
C LEU A 173 2.95 10.62 7.32
N ALA A 174 3.28 11.51 6.39
CA ALA A 174 2.39 12.57 5.93
C ALA A 174 1.19 12.01 5.15
N ASP A 175 1.40 11.05 4.25
CA ASP A 175 0.37 10.31 3.51
C ASP A 175 -0.59 9.62 4.50
N TRP A 176 -0.05 8.94 5.52
CA TRP A 176 -0.84 8.29 6.58
C TRP A 176 -1.70 9.30 7.35
N ARG A 177 -1.09 10.37 7.85
CA ARG A 177 -1.82 11.43 8.58
C ARG A 177 -2.86 12.12 7.70
N TRP A 178 -2.55 12.32 6.42
CA TRP A 178 -3.48 12.90 5.46
C TRP A 178 -4.68 11.98 5.21
N PHE A 179 -4.44 10.68 5.06
CA PHE A 179 -5.46 9.64 4.95
C PHE A 179 -6.44 9.68 6.14
N TYR A 180 -5.93 9.80 7.37
CA TYR A 180 -6.75 9.99 8.59
C TYR A 180 -7.16 11.44 8.87
N ARG A 181 -7.18 12.32 7.85
CA ARG A 181 -7.67 13.71 7.90
C ARG A 181 -6.94 14.64 8.88
N GLN A 182 -5.74 14.29 9.32
CA GLN A 182 -4.89 15.13 10.16
C GLN A 182 -4.08 16.13 9.33
N LYS A 183 -4.78 16.98 8.56
CA LYS A 183 -4.19 17.80 7.49
C LYS A 183 -3.07 18.72 7.95
N THR A 184 -3.23 19.38 9.10
CA THR A 184 -2.19 20.30 9.61
C THR A 184 -0.89 19.57 9.94
N ARG A 185 -0.97 18.39 10.58
CA ARG A 185 0.21 17.56 10.91
C ARG A 185 0.84 16.97 9.65
N ALA A 186 0.03 16.60 8.65
CA ALA A 186 0.51 16.11 7.37
C ALA A 186 1.22 17.21 6.56
N LEU A 187 0.66 18.41 6.47
CA LEU A 187 1.26 19.53 5.73
C LEU A 187 2.63 19.91 6.27
N ALA A 188 2.81 19.93 7.59
CA ALA A 188 4.12 20.20 8.20
C ALA A 188 5.20 19.18 7.81
N LEU A 189 4.82 17.93 7.57
CA LEU A 189 5.74 16.88 7.10
C LEU A 189 5.96 16.97 5.59
N TYR A 190 4.91 17.25 4.81
CA TYR A 190 5.04 17.46 3.37
C TYR A 190 5.93 18.67 3.04
N GLU A 191 5.86 19.75 3.83
CA GLU A 191 6.76 20.90 3.67
C GLU A 191 8.22 20.47 3.81
N GLN A 192 8.54 19.70 4.86
CA GLN A 192 9.89 19.18 5.07
C GLN A 192 10.34 18.25 3.94
N ALA A 193 9.49 17.31 3.52
CA ALA A 193 9.79 16.41 2.42
C ALA A 193 9.99 17.18 1.09
N CYS A 194 9.12 18.17 0.81
CA CYS A 194 9.20 18.99 -0.39
C CYS A 194 10.48 19.82 -0.44
N GLN A 195 10.94 20.37 0.69
CA GLN A 195 12.22 21.09 0.74
C GLN A 195 13.40 20.22 0.29
N MET A 196 13.34 18.90 0.49
CA MET A 196 14.37 17.96 0.02
C MET A 196 14.22 17.62 -1.46
N HIS A 197 12.99 17.37 -1.91
CA HIS A 197 12.69 17.01 -3.30
C HIS A 197 11.45 17.74 -3.83
N PRO A 198 11.59 19.01 -4.24
CA PRO A 198 10.44 19.82 -4.66
C PRO A 198 9.68 19.23 -5.85
N GLY A 199 10.41 18.59 -6.78
CA GLY A 199 9.85 17.98 -7.99
C GLY A 199 8.79 16.90 -7.71
N ARG A 200 8.82 16.25 -6.54
CA ARG A 200 7.81 15.25 -6.16
C ARG A 200 6.48 15.86 -5.72
N PHE A 201 6.44 17.17 -5.47
CA PHE A 201 5.25 17.90 -5.02
C PHE A 201 4.69 18.85 -6.10
N GLU A 202 5.25 18.84 -7.30
CA GLU A 202 4.74 19.64 -8.43
C GLU A 202 3.34 19.20 -8.87
N LYS A 203 3.03 17.92 -8.70
CA LYS A 203 1.75 17.30 -9.07
C LYS A 203 1.14 16.61 -7.86
N PRO A 204 -0.20 16.56 -7.78
CA PRO A 204 -0.88 15.72 -6.82
C PRO A 204 -0.55 14.24 -7.02
N GLY A 205 -0.43 13.51 -5.92
CA GLY A 205 -0.17 12.06 -5.91
C GLY A 205 -1.35 11.29 -5.35
N ALA A 206 -1.75 10.19 -5.99
CA ALA A 206 -2.79 9.32 -5.45
C ALA A 206 -2.27 8.57 -4.22
N LEU A 207 -3.05 8.51 -3.15
CA LEU A 207 -2.63 7.86 -1.91
C LEU A 207 -3.02 6.37 -1.86
N PRO A 208 -2.19 5.52 -1.22
CA PRO A 208 -0.86 5.85 -0.70
C PRO A 208 0.18 5.96 -1.83
N GLU A 209 1.04 6.98 -1.77
CA GLU A 209 2.19 7.10 -2.68
C GLU A 209 3.43 6.50 -2.05
N TYR A 210 3.57 6.62 -0.72
CA TYR A 210 4.62 5.97 0.05
C TYR A 210 4.02 5.16 1.20
N PRO A 211 4.16 3.83 1.18
CA PRO A 211 4.57 2.99 0.06
C PRO A 211 3.48 2.94 -1.02
N ALA A 212 3.89 3.00 -2.29
CA ALA A 212 2.97 2.73 -3.39
C ALA A 212 2.53 1.27 -3.32
N LEU A 213 1.22 1.04 -3.29
CA LEU A 213 0.67 -0.31 -3.42
C LEU A 213 0.82 -0.76 -4.88
N GLY A 214 1.69 -1.74 -5.10
CA GLY A 214 1.93 -2.34 -6.41
C GLY A 214 1.43 -3.78 -6.48
N ARG A 215 1.01 -4.21 -7.66
CA ARG A 215 0.83 -5.62 -7.99
C ARG A 215 2.17 -6.20 -8.45
N LEU A 216 2.44 -7.46 -8.12
CA LEU A 216 3.52 -8.17 -8.80
C LEU A 216 3.07 -8.39 -10.26
N MET A 217 3.84 -7.81 -11.18
CA MET A 217 3.49 -7.79 -12.60
C MET A 217 3.67 -9.18 -13.22
N LEU A 218 2.62 -9.66 -13.89
CA LEU A 218 2.70 -10.74 -14.87
C LEU A 218 3.46 -10.24 -16.10
N PRO A 219 4.39 -11.01 -16.69
CA PRO A 219 4.99 -10.67 -17.97
C PRO A 219 4.03 -11.04 -19.11
N ASP A 220 3.06 -10.17 -19.40
CA ASP A 220 2.39 -10.10 -20.72
C ASP A 220 1.98 -8.64 -21.03
N PRO A 221 2.17 -8.12 -22.27
CA PRO A 221 2.21 -6.70 -22.55
C PRO A 221 0.81 -6.11 -22.75
N GLY A 222 0.33 -5.44 -21.70
CA GLY A 222 -0.42 -4.18 -21.81
C GLY A 222 -1.95 -4.29 -21.95
N PRO A 223 -2.70 -4.11 -20.84
CA PRO A 223 -4.11 -3.72 -20.90
C PRO A 223 -4.27 -2.33 -21.55
N PRO A 224 -5.45 -1.97 -22.10
CA PRO A 224 -5.66 -0.66 -22.70
C PRO A 224 -5.41 0.44 -21.66
N VAL A 225 -4.34 1.19 -21.85
CA VAL A 225 -4.04 2.37 -21.04
C VAL A 225 -5.21 3.33 -21.20
N THR A 226 -5.96 3.50 -20.12
CA THR A 226 -7.07 4.44 -20.08
C THR A 226 -6.51 5.76 -19.59
N GLN A 227 -6.55 6.76 -20.47
CA GLN A 227 -6.16 8.11 -20.06
C GLN A 227 -7.31 8.71 -19.26
N VAL A 228 -6.97 9.16 -18.06
CA VAL A 228 -7.89 9.85 -17.18
C VAL A 228 -7.43 11.28 -17.04
N THR A 229 -8.34 12.22 -17.27
CA THR A 229 -8.12 13.64 -16.96
C THR A 229 -9.00 14.00 -15.78
N LEU A 230 -8.43 14.58 -14.73
CA LEU A 230 -9.18 15.02 -13.54
C LEU A 230 -8.59 16.31 -12.98
N SER A 231 -9.33 17.01 -12.13
CA SER A 231 -8.83 18.15 -11.37
C SER A 231 -8.66 17.73 -9.91
N VAL A 232 -7.55 18.09 -9.26
CA VAL A 232 -7.35 17.83 -7.82
C VAL A 232 -7.37 19.15 -7.08
N THR A 233 -8.18 19.23 -6.04
CA THR A 233 -8.26 20.41 -5.18
C THR A 233 -7.04 20.52 -4.26
N ASP A 234 -6.81 21.70 -3.70
CA ASP A 234 -5.88 21.96 -2.59
C ASP A 234 -6.11 21.05 -1.37
N ARG A 235 -7.33 20.50 -1.25
CA ARG A 235 -7.73 19.55 -0.20
C ARG A 235 -7.52 18.10 -0.56
N GLY A 236 -6.93 17.80 -1.72
CA GLY A 236 -6.63 16.43 -2.15
C GLY A 236 -7.84 15.64 -2.64
N VAL A 237 -8.89 16.33 -3.09
CA VAL A 237 -10.12 15.72 -3.62
C VAL A 237 -10.15 15.84 -5.14
N ALA A 238 -10.38 14.71 -5.82
CA ALA A 238 -10.57 14.66 -7.26
C ALA A 238 -11.95 15.20 -7.69
N LYS A 239 -11.95 15.99 -8.76
CA LYS A 239 -13.12 16.59 -9.44
C LYS A 239 -12.97 16.42 -10.95
N ASP A 240 -14.05 16.68 -11.67
CA ASP A 240 -14.08 16.73 -13.14
C ASP A 240 -13.44 15.52 -13.84
N VAL A 241 -13.63 14.32 -13.29
CA VAL A 241 -13.02 13.08 -13.80
C VAL A 241 -13.61 12.70 -15.16
N VAL A 242 -12.79 12.84 -16.19
CA VAL A 242 -13.04 12.41 -17.57
C VAL A 242 -12.17 11.19 -17.85
N VAL A 243 -12.78 10.14 -18.39
CA VAL A 243 -12.12 8.87 -18.70
C VAL A 243 -12.19 8.69 -20.21
N THR A 244 -11.04 8.62 -20.85
CA THR A 244 -10.89 8.41 -22.30
C THR A 244 -10.30 7.02 -22.48
N ALA A 245 -11.14 6.04 -22.79
CA ALA A 245 -10.71 4.66 -23.03
C ALA A 245 -10.07 4.55 -24.43
N SER A 246 -8.85 4.03 -24.50
CA SER A 246 -8.06 4.11 -25.72
C SER A 246 -8.48 3.12 -26.82
N ASN A 247 -9.20 2.03 -26.56
CA ASN A 247 -9.74 1.13 -27.61
C ASN A 247 -10.65 0.05 -27.00
N SER A 248 -11.92 0.33 -26.72
CA SER A 248 -13.04 -0.63 -26.84
C SER A 248 -14.38 0.05 -26.53
N PRO A 249 -15.45 -0.11 -27.34
CA PRO A 249 -16.77 0.47 -27.07
C PRO A 249 -17.58 -0.22 -25.96
N SER A 250 -17.00 -1.07 -25.11
CA SER A 250 -17.78 -1.86 -24.15
C SER A 250 -17.14 -1.88 -22.76
N ASP A 251 -17.37 -0.83 -21.97
CA ASP A 251 -17.92 -0.98 -20.62
C ASP A 251 -18.13 0.40 -19.98
N ASP A 252 -19.26 1.05 -20.27
CA ASP A 252 -19.71 2.23 -19.53
C ASP A 252 -19.74 1.98 -18.01
N ARG A 253 -19.97 0.72 -17.61
CA ARG A 253 -19.93 0.26 -16.22
C ARG A 253 -18.52 0.29 -15.63
N ALA A 254 -17.50 -0.17 -16.35
CA ALA A 254 -16.10 -0.12 -15.89
C ALA A 254 -15.62 1.34 -15.83
N GLY A 255 -15.96 2.16 -16.82
CA GLY A 255 -15.69 3.60 -16.81
C GLY A 255 -16.37 4.32 -15.64
N ALA A 256 -17.62 3.98 -15.32
CA ALA A 256 -18.33 4.52 -14.16
C ALA A 256 -17.72 4.06 -12.83
N LYS A 257 -17.32 2.77 -12.72
CA LYS A 257 -16.62 2.23 -11.54
C LYS A 257 -15.29 2.96 -11.32
N LEU A 258 -14.51 3.17 -12.37
CA LEU A 258 -13.24 3.91 -12.32
C LEU A 258 -13.45 5.38 -11.91
N LYS A 259 -14.44 6.07 -12.50
CA LYS A 259 -14.79 7.45 -12.08
C LYS A 259 -15.17 7.52 -10.60
N ARG A 260 -15.94 6.55 -10.11
CA ARG A 260 -16.33 6.48 -8.70
C ARG A 260 -15.11 6.22 -7.80
N LEU A 261 -14.24 5.29 -8.18
CA LEU A 261 -13.02 4.98 -7.44
C LEU A 261 -12.13 6.22 -7.31
N LEU A 262 -11.84 6.89 -8.42
CA LEU A 262 -10.98 8.08 -8.43
C LEU A 262 -11.54 9.26 -7.63
N ARG A 263 -12.86 9.45 -7.60
CA ARG A 263 -13.50 10.47 -6.76
C ARG A 263 -13.36 10.19 -5.27
N ASN A 264 -13.21 8.92 -4.91
CA ASN A 264 -13.10 8.46 -3.53
C ASN A 264 -11.64 8.29 -3.08
N THR A 265 -10.70 8.26 -4.02
CA THR A 265 -9.26 8.26 -3.71
C THR A 265 -8.86 9.61 -3.12
N ALA A 266 -8.16 9.56 -1.97
CA ALA A 266 -7.49 10.73 -1.43
C ALA A 266 -6.21 11.01 -2.23
N PHE A 267 -5.96 12.27 -2.53
CA PHE A 267 -4.73 12.71 -3.18
C PHE A 267 -3.90 13.54 -2.21
N ARG A 268 -2.58 13.35 -2.24
CA ARG A 268 -1.64 14.34 -1.74
C ARG A 268 -1.77 15.61 -2.60
N PRO A 269 -1.88 16.80 -2.00
CA PRO A 269 -1.94 18.04 -2.77
C PRO A 269 -0.59 18.36 -3.43
N ALA A 270 -0.62 19.06 -4.55
CA ALA A 270 0.57 19.73 -5.06
C ALA A 270 0.92 20.90 -4.13
N LEU A 271 2.22 21.18 -3.94
CA LEU A 271 2.69 22.29 -3.12
C LEU A 271 3.40 23.34 -3.97
N ARG A 272 2.94 24.59 -3.88
CA ARG A 272 3.66 25.74 -4.42
C ARG A 272 4.69 26.22 -3.41
N ASN A 273 5.94 26.35 -3.86
CA ASN A 273 7.08 26.76 -3.04
C ASN A 273 7.22 25.92 -1.75
N CYS A 274 6.78 24.65 -1.78
CA CYS A 274 6.79 23.72 -0.65
C CYS A 274 5.97 24.12 0.58
N VAL A 275 5.10 25.13 0.49
CA VAL A 275 4.31 25.60 1.65
C VAL A 275 2.82 25.58 1.36
N GLU A 276 2.40 26.14 0.22
CA GLU A 276 0.98 26.35 -0.06
C GLU A 276 0.41 25.19 -0.88
N PRO A 277 -0.60 24.45 -0.39
CA PRO A 277 -1.30 23.46 -1.20
C PRO A 277 -2.10 24.15 -2.30
N VAL A 278 -1.92 23.69 -3.53
CA VAL A 278 -2.56 24.27 -4.72
C VAL A 278 -3.43 23.25 -5.43
N ALA A 279 -4.58 23.72 -5.93
CA ALA A 279 -5.39 22.94 -6.84
C ALA A 279 -4.70 22.84 -8.21
N LEU A 280 -4.70 21.64 -8.81
CA LEU A 280 -4.17 21.41 -10.15
C LEU A 280 -5.29 20.97 -11.09
N SER A 281 -5.39 21.63 -12.24
CA SER A 281 -6.32 21.27 -13.32
C SER A 281 -5.71 21.66 -14.68
N PRO A 282 -5.60 20.75 -15.66
CA PRO A 282 -5.89 19.31 -15.57
C PRO A 282 -4.71 18.50 -14.99
N LEU A 283 -5.02 17.44 -14.26
CA LEU A 283 -4.12 16.32 -13.97
C LEU A 283 -4.44 15.19 -14.95
N VAL A 284 -3.44 14.79 -15.74
CA VAL A 284 -3.53 13.65 -16.66
C VAL A 284 -2.85 12.45 -16.03
N MET A 285 -3.55 11.33 -15.95
CA MET A 285 -3.08 10.07 -15.39
C MET A 285 -3.30 8.94 -16.38
N GLU A 286 -2.36 8.00 -16.42
CA GLU A 286 -2.51 6.74 -17.14
C GLU A 286 -2.86 5.65 -16.13
N VAL A 287 -4.00 4.99 -16.35
CA VAL A 287 -4.46 3.92 -15.48
C VAL A 287 -4.53 2.63 -16.28
N VAL A 288 -3.91 1.58 -15.72
CA VAL A 288 -4.00 0.22 -16.21
C VAL A 288 -5.14 -0.46 -15.46
N LEU A 289 -6.21 -0.80 -16.19
CA LEU A 289 -7.29 -1.63 -15.65
C LEU A 289 -6.87 -3.09 -15.78
N THR A 290 -6.54 -3.73 -14.67
CA THR A 290 -6.46 -5.20 -14.60
C THR A 290 -7.90 -5.73 -14.57
N GLN A 291 -8.22 -6.66 -15.49
CA GLN A 291 -9.52 -7.33 -15.53
C GLN A 291 -9.74 -8.19 -14.29
#